data_AF-A0A3Q4H671-F1
#
_entry.id   AF-A0A3Q4H671-F1
#
_cell.length_a   1.000
_cell.length_b   1.000
_cell.length_c   1.000
_cell.angle_alpha   90.00
_cell.angle_beta   90.00
_cell.angle_gamma   90.00
#
_symmetry.space_group_name_H-M   'P 1'
#
loop_
_entity.id
_entity.type
_entity.pdbx_description
1 polymer ?
#
loop_
_entity_poly.entity_id
_entity_poly.type
_entity_poly.pdbx_seq_one_letter_code
_entity_poly.pdbx_strand_id
1 'polypeptide(L)'
;MASRSEEDLCCPVCQEIFTDPVILSCSHSFCKDCLKRWWKERPTHECPICKRRSSKPEPPLNRGLCSLHSEKFKLFCLDHQQPVCVVCCASEKHTNHRFRPIDEAAQQHKKELQETLEPLKEKLKICEEMVYFIFFALTSRNTTHIYCTYSRGKTGFMHTALLLTLA
;
A
#
# COMPACT_ATOMS: atom_id res chain seq x y z
N MET A 1 35.18 -16.47 7.04
CA MET A 1 33.83 -16.36 7.66
C MET A 1 33.92 -15.39 8.82
N ALA A 2 32.83 -14.65 9.04
CA ALA A 2 32.57 -13.68 10.11
C ALA A 2 33.22 -12.28 10.01
N SER A 3 32.40 -11.30 9.59
CA SER A 3 32.23 -10.01 10.27
C SER A 3 31.08 -9.23 9.60
N ARG A 4 29.82 -9.54 9.93
CA ARG A 4 28.71 -8.58 9.77
C ARG A 4 28.43 -8.10 11.18
N SER A 5 28.79 -6.85 11.44
CA SER A 5 28.83 -6.23 12.76
C SER A 5 27.47 -6.26 13.46
N GLU A 6 27.53 -6.53 14.76
CA GLU A 6 26.41 -6.57 15.72
C GLU A 6 25.87 -5.15 16.04
N GLU A 7 26.30 -4.14 15.27
CA GLU A 7 26.14 -2.70 15.54
C GLU A 7 24.87 -2.10 14.91
N ASP A 8 24.17 -2.84 14.06
CA ASP A 8 22.99 -2.37 13.30
C ASP A 8 21.64 -2.60 14.01
N LEU A 9 21.63 -3.23 15.21
CA LEU A 9 20.39 -3.66 15.89
C LEU A 9 20.06 -2.85 17.16
N CYS A 10 20.89 -1.88 17.52
CA CYS A 10 20.76 -1.12 18.75
C CYS A 10 20.26 0.31 18.51
N CYS A 11 19.51 0.84 19.47
CA CYS A 11 19.06 2.21 19.44
C CYS A 11 20.20 3.18 19.74
N PRO A 12 20.46 4.18 18.90
CA PRO A 12 21.56 5.14 19.11
C PRO A 12 21.36 6.06 20.32
N VAL A 13 20.16 6.07 20.94
CA VAL A 13 19.85 6.92 22.10
C VAL A 13 20.09 6.17 23.42
N CYS A 14 19.60 4.93 23.53
CA CYS A 14 19.78 4.13 24.76
C CYS A 14 20.84 3.04 24.65
N GLN A 15 21.38 2.78 23.44
CA GLN A 15 22.37 1.76 23.12
C GLN A 15 21.92 0.30 23.33
N GLU A 16 20.64 0.09 23.65
CA GLU A 16 19.99 -1.21 23.79
C GLU A 16 19.31 -1.66 22.49
N ILE A 17 18.98 -2.95 22.38
CA ILE A 17 18.13 -3.52 21.31
C ILE A 17 16.83 -2.70 21.18
N PHE A 18 16.42 -2.38 19.95
CA PHE A 18 15.23 -1.56 19.73
C PHE A 18 13.96 -2.21 20.30
N THR A 19 13.35 -1.55 21.27
CA THR A 19 11.97 -1.81 21.70
C THR A 19 11.02 -0.93 20.91
N ASP A 20 10.08 -1.54 20.16
CA ASP A 20 9.15 -0.87 19.26
C ASP A 20 9.85 0.18 18.37
N PRO A 21 10.71 -0.26 17.42
CA PRO A 21 11.47 0.65 16.58
C PRO A 21 10.52 1.54 15.78
N VAL A 22 10.71 2.85 15.86
CA VAL A 22 10.06 3.86 15.00
C VAL A 22 11.08 4.38 13.99
N ILE A 23 10.62 4.68 12.77
CA ILE A 23 11.48 5.18 11.69
C ILE A 23 11.09 6.60 11.28
N LEU A 24 12.08 7.50 11.26
CA LEU A 24 11.92 8.87 10.77
C LEU A 24 12.03 8.94 9.25
N SER A 25 11.59 10.06 8.65
CA SER A 25 11.76 10.34 7.21
C SER A 25 13.23 10.42 6.76
N CYS A 26 14.17 10.55 7.69
CA CYS A 26 15.60 10.45 7.45
C CYS A 26 16.15 9.01 7.50
N SER A 27 15.26 8.00 7.56
CA SER A 27 15.58 6.57 7.63
C SER A 27 16.32 6.11 8.90
N HIS A 28 16.50 6.98 9.89
CA HIS A 28 17.02 6.58 11.20
C HIS A 28 15.92 5.99 12.07
N SER A 29 16.26 4.89 12.75
CA SER A 29 15.35 4.19 13.67
C SER A 29 15.72 4.46 15.13
N PHE A 30 14.70 4.50 16.00
CA PHE A 30 14.82 4.74 17.44
C PHE A 30 13.78 3.91 18.20
N CYS A 31 13.99 3.59 19.48
CA CYS A 31 12.88 3.07 20.29
C CYS A 31 11.78 4.13 20.36
N LYS A 32 10.51 3.73 20.31
CA LYS A 32 9.36 4.63 20.44
C LYS A 32 9.50 5.57 21.64
N ASP A 33 9.87 5.02 22.80
CA ASP A 33 10.03 5.80 24.03
C ASP A 33 11.27 6.71 24.02
N CYS A 34 12.36 6.27 23.40
CA CYS A 34 13.57 7.09 23.29
C CYS A 34 13.30 8.34 22.46
N LEU A 35 12.61 8.19 21.33
CA LEU A 35 12.23 9.32 20.49
C LEU A 35 11.21 10.23 21.20
N LYS A 36 10.23 9.65 21.88
CA LYS A 36 9.22 10.40 22.63
C LYS A 36 9.85 11.28 23.72
N ARG A 37 10.81 10.74 24.48
CA ARG A 37 11.57 11.52 25.48
C ARG A 37 12.37 12.63 24.81
N TRP A 38 13.08 12.32 23.72
CA TRP A 38 13.87 13.30 22.96
C TRP A 38 13.03 14.48 22.44
N TRP A 39 11.81 14.23 21.97
CA TRP A 39 10.90 15.27 21.49
C TRP A 39 10.16 16.02 22.60
N LYS A 40 10.05 15.45 23.80
CA LYS A 40 9.47 16.16 24.95
C LYS A 40 10.31 17.39 25.34
N GLU A 41 11.63 17.30 25.20
CA GLU A 41 12.56 18.38 25.55
C GLU A 41 12.77 19.39 24.40
N ARG A 42 12.36 19.06 23.17
CA ARG A 42 12.61 19.87 21.97
C ARG A 42 11.39 19.93 21.06
N PRO A 43 10.72 21.10 20.92
CA PRO A 43 9.50 21.22 20.12
C PRO A 43 9.74 21.11 18.61
N THR A 44 11.00 21.14 18.14
CA THR A 44 11.32 21.07 16.71
C THR A 44 11.27 19.65 16.12
N HIS A 45 11.03 18.62 16.95
CA HIS A 45 10.91 17.21 16.53
C HIS A 45 12.05 16.73 15.62
N GLU A 46 13.29 17.02 16.02
CA GLU A 46 14.48 16.69 15.25
C GLU A 46 14.95 15.25 15.47
N CYS A 47 15.59 14.68 14.45
CA CYS A 47 16.28 13.41 14.53
C CYS A 47 17.49 13.50 15.50
N PRO A 48 17.63 12.59 16.48
CA PRO A 48 18.80 12.54 17.36
C PRO A 48 20.15 12.46 16.62
N ILE A 49 20.20 11.72 15.50
CA ILE A 49 21.43 11.49 14.72
C ILE A 49 21.74 12.68 13.80
N CYS A 50 20.87 12.96 12.81
CA CYS A 50 21.18 13.90 11.74
C CYS A 50 20.51 15.27 11.87
N LYS A 51 19.79 15.52 12.98
CA LYS A 51 19.05 16.76 13.28
C LYS A 51 18.00 17.18 12.25
N ARG A 52 17.71 16.36 11.24
CA ARG A 52 16.62 16.61 10.30
C ARG A 52 15.28 16.63 11.04
N ARG A 53 14.48 17.68 10.82
CA ARG A 53 13.13 17.82 11.36
C ARG A 53 12.23 16.69 10.85
N SER A 54 11.48 16.07 11.75
CA SER A 54 10.42 15.13 11.38
C SER A 54 9.24 15.86 10.76
N SER A 55 8.67 15.28 9.70
CA SER A 55 7.44 15.78 9.09
C SER A 55 6.17 15.36 9.84
N LYS A 56 6.26 14.36 10.73
CA LYS A 56 5.12 13.81 11.48
C LYS A 56 5.40 13.84 12.99
N PRO A 57 4.40 14.22 13.81
CA PRO A 57 4.51 14.21 15.27
C PRO A 57 4.48 12.79 15.87
N GLU A 58 3.97 11.81 15.12
CA GLU A 58 4.05 10.40 15.47
C GLU A 58 4.60 9.63 14.27
N PRO A 59 5.87 9.21 14.32
CA PRO A 59 6.46 8.41 13.26
C PRO A 59 5.90 7.00 13.28
N PRO A 60 5.73 6.37 12.11
CA PRO A 60 5.30 4.99 12.05
C PRO A 60 6.33 4.06 12.69
N LEU A 61 5.85 2.93 13.21
CA LEU A 61 6.70 1.81 13.56
C LEU A 61 7.44 1.30 12.31
N ASN A 62 8.68 0.88 12.51
CA ASN A 62 9.47 0.22 11.50
C ASN A 62 8.99 -1.22 11.35
N ARG A 63 7.97 -1.40 10.49
CA ARG A 63 7.38 -2.72 10.19
C ARG A 63 8.34 -3.68 9.46
N GLY A 64 9.53 -3.22 9.08
CA GLY A 64 10.59 -4.08 8.50
C GLY A 64 11.43 -4.82 9.54
N LEU A 65 11.29 -4.49 10.83
CA LEU A 65 12.06 -5.08 11.92
C LEU A 65 11.14 -5.83 12.89
N CYS A 66 11.67 -6.91 13.47
CA CYS A 66 11.01 -7.62 14.55
C CYS A 66 11.00 -6.76 15.82
N SER A 67 9.83 -6.50 16.41
CA SER A 67 9.76 -5.71 17.65
C SER A 67 10.45 -6.36 18.86
N LEU A 68 10.66 -7.68 18.85
CA LEU A 68 11.26 -8.42 19.96
C LEU A 68 12.80 -8.51 19.86
N HIS A 69 13.32 -8.59 18.64
CA HIS A 69 14.75 -8.86 18.40
C HIS A 69 15.43 -7.76 17.58
N SER A 70 14.66 -6.78 17.10
CA SER A 70 15.07 -5.69 16.22
C SER A 70 15.75 -6.12 14.92
N GLU A 71 15.68 -7.41 14.59
CA GLU A 71 16.27 -8.02 13.40
C GLU A 71 15.28 -7.95 12.23
N LYS A 72 15.82 -7.81 11.02
CA LYS A 72 15.03 -7.82 9.80
C LYS A 72 14.26 -9.13 9.65
N PHE A 73 13.00 -9.04 9.25
CA PHE A 73 12.26 -10.22 8.85
C PHE A 73 12.86 -10.77 7.55
N LYS A 74 13.35 -12.01 7.61
CA LYS A 74 13.96 -12.70 6.45
C LYS A 74 13.16 -13.92 6.01
N LEU A 75 12.36 -14.46 6.92
CA LEU A 75 11.59 -15.68 6.71
C LEU A 75 10.10 -15.38 6.89
N PHE A 76 9.27 -16.23 6.30
CA PHE A 76 7.83 -16.26 6.51
C PHE A 76 7.46 -17.65 7.03
N CYS A 77 6.80 -17.69 8.18
CA CYS A 77 6.26 -18.91 8.76
C CYS A 77 4.93 -19.24 8.08
N LEU A 78 4.83 -20.42 7.47
CA LEU A 78 3.64 -20.81 6.72
C LEU A 78 2.50 -21.26 7.64
N ASP A 79 2.83 -21.83 8.79
CA ASP A 79 1.86 -22.32 9.76
C ASP A 79 1.12 -21.14 10.43
N HIS A 80 1.85 -20.10 10.80
CA HIS A 80 1.29 -18.91 11.43
C HIS A 80 0.95 -17.78 10.45
N GLN A 81 1.30 -17.93 9.17
CA GLN A 81 1.15 -16.91 8.12
C GLN A 81 1.70 -15.53 8.51
N GLN A 82 2.92 -15.49 9.07
CA GLN A 82 3.53 -14.25 9.53
C GLN A 82 5.03 -14.17 9.22
N PRO A 83 5.59 -12.97 8.99
CA PRO A 83 7.02 -12.77 8.84
C PRO A 83 7.74 -12.98 10.18
N VAL A 84 8.90 -13.64 10.12
CA VAL A 84 9.74 -13.93 11.28
C VAL A 84 11.20 -13.56 10.99
N CYS A 85 11.88 -13.04 12.02
CA CYS A 85 13.33 -12.83 11.95
C CYS A 85 14.07 -14.14 12.21
N VAL A 86 15.38 -14.16 11.96
CA VAL A 86 16.22 -15.35 12.13
C VAL A 86 16.33 -15.82 13.58
N VAL A 87 16.05 -14.94 14.55
CA VAL A 87 16.00 -15.32 15.96
C VAL A 87 14.67 -15.97 16.29
N CYS A 88 13.55 -15.40 15.81
CA CYS A 88 12.22 -15.97 16.00
C CYS A 88 12.09 -17.39 15.41
N CYS A 89 12.74 -17.70 14.29
CA CYS A 89 12.62 -19.02 13.68
C CYS A 89 13.24 -20.14 14.52
N ALA A 90 14.19 -19.81 15.39
CA ALA A 90 14.79 -20.74 16.35
C ALA A 90 14.08 -20.74 17.71
N SER A 91 13.08 -19.88 17.90
CA SER A 91 12.34 -19.83 19.16
C SER A 91 11.40 -21.02 19.32
N GLU A 92 11.08 -21.37 20.56
CA GLU A 92 10.14 -22.45 20.89
C GLU A 92 8.78 -22.27 20.22
N LYS A 93 8.35 -21.02 20.01
CA LYS A 93 7.10 -20.66 19.32
C LYS A 93 7.03 -21.16 17.87
N HIS A 94 8.15 -21.55 17.30
CA HIS A 94 8.32 -21.87 15.89
C HIS A 94 8.97 -23.26 15.68
N THR A 95 8.95 -24.08 16.72
CA THR A 95 9.51 -25.44 16.71
C THR A 95 8.81 -26.30 15.66
N ASN A 96 9.57 -26.87 14.72
CA ASN A 96 9.08 -27.72 13.62
C ASN A 96 8.14 -27.01 12.61
N HIS A 97 8.10 -25.69 12.59
CA HIS A 97 7.29 -24.96 11.62
C HIS A 97 8.00 -24.87 10.26
N ARG A 98 7.22 -24.70 9.20
CA ARG A 98 7.76 -24.58 7.84
C ARG A 98 7.96 -23.12 7.49
N PHE A 99 9.15 -22.82 6.98
CA PHE A 99 9.54 -21.47 6.59
C PHE A 99 9.83 -21.40 5.09
N ARG A 100 9.70 -20.20 4.55
CA ARG A 100 10.25 -19.81 3.24
C ARG A 100 10.85 -18.40 3.33
N PRO A 101 11.75 -18.01 2.42
CA PRO A 101 12.21 -16.64 2.32
C PRO A 101 11.03 -15.66 2.18
N ILE A 102 11.14 -14.50 2.83
CA ILE A 102 10.07 -13.50 2.84
C ILE A 102 9.74 -12.98 1.43
N ASP A 103 10.77 -12.83 0.58
CA ASP A 103 10.61 -12.35 -0.79
C ASP A 103 9.80 -13.34 -1.65
N GLU A 104 10.03 -14.63 -1.47
CA GLU A 104 9.28 -15.69 -2.16
C GLU A 104 7.81 -15.72 -1.71
N ALA A 105 7.56 -15.62 -0.39
CA ALA A 105 6.21 -15.53 0.15
C ALA A 105 5.47 -14.30 -0.40
N ALA A 106 6.15 -13.15 -0.42
CA ALA A 106 5.59 -11.90 -0.92
C ALA A 106 5.24 -11.99 -2.42
N GLN A 107 6.11 -12.61 -3.23
CA GLN A 107 5.85 -12.82 -4.64
C GLN A 107 4.64 -13.74 -4.88
N GLN A 108 4.55 -14.83 -4.12
CA GLN A 108 3.41 -15.75 -4.23
C GLN A 108 2.10 -15.06 -3.87
N HIS A 109 2.05 -14.35 -2.72
CA HIS A 109 0.84 -13.64 -2.32
C HIS A 109 0.47 -12.51 -3.28
N LYS A 110 1.46 -11.83 -3.86
CA LYS A 110 1.20 -10.84 -4.92
C LYS A 110 0.51 -11.48 -6.12
N LYS A 111 0.97 -12.67 -6.54
CA LYS A 111 0.38 -13.41 -7.67
C LYS A 111 -1.06 -13.84 -7.36
N GLU A 112 -1.29 -14.44 -6.19
CA GLU A 112 -2.63 -14.85 -5.73
C GLU A 112 -3.62 -13.67 -5.69
N LEU A 113 -3.17 -12.51 -5.19
CA LEU A 113 -3.96 -11.28 -5.17
C LEU A 113 -4.25 -10.77 -6.59
N GLN A 114 -3.27 -10.80 -7.50
CA GLN A 114 -3.47 -10.40 -8.89
C GLN A 114 -4.50 -11.30 -9.58
N GLU A 115 -4.37 -12.62 -9.44
CA GLU A 115 -5.33 -13.59 -10.00
C GLU A 115 -6.75 -13.37 -9.46
N THR A 116 -6.89 -13.04 -8.17
CA THR A 116 -8.19 -12.74 -7.56
C THR A 116 -8.76 -11.40 -8.02
N LEU A 117 -7.91 -10.42 -8.32
CA LEU A 117 -8.30 -9.07 -8.69
C LEU A 117 -8.72 -8.95 -10.16
N GLU A 118 -8.13 -9.73 -11.07
CA GLU A 118 -8.44 -9.65 -12.51
C GLU A 118 -9.95 -9.82 -12.83
N PRO A 119 -10.67 -10.83 -12.30
CA PRO A 119 -12.11 -10.95 -12.54
C PRO A 119 -12.92 -9.75 -12.03
N LEU A 120 -12.47 -9.12 -10.94
CA LEU A 120 -13.14 -7.95 -10.38
C LEU A 120 -12.96 -6.72 -11.26
N LYS A 121 -11.77 -6.54 -11.85
CA LYS A 121 -11.51 -5.47 -12.82
C LYS A 121 -12.36 -5.63 -14.07
N GLU A 122 -12.50 -6.85 -14.57
CA GLU A 122 -13.31 -7.12 -15.75
C GLU A 122 -14.80 -6.86 -15.49
N LYS A 123 -15.31 -7.30 -14.33
CA LYS A 123 -16.67 -6.97 -13.89
C LYS A 123 -16.90 -5.47 -13.75
N LEU A 124 -15.93 -4.74 -13.19
CA LEU A 124 -16.01 -3.28 -13.06
C LEU A 124 -16.11 -2.62 -14.44
N LYS A 125 -15.29 -3.05 -15.40
CA LYS A 125 -15.32 -2.54 -16.78
C LYS A 125 -16.67 -2.78 -17.45
N ILE A 126 -17.25 -3.98 -17.28
CA ILE A 126 -18.60 -4.29 -17.80
C ILE A 126 -19.64 -3.36 -17.16
N CYS A 127 -19.55 -3.11 -15.85
CA CYS A 127 -20.46 -2.19 -15.18
C CYS A 127 -20.30 -0.75 -15.67
N GLU A 128 -19.08 -0.28 -15.92
CA GLU A 128 -18.82 1.03 -16.50
C GLU A 128 -19.44 1.14 -17.92
N GLU A 129 -19.22 0.14 -18.77
CA GLU A 129 -19.80 0.07 -20.12
C GLU A 129 -21.34 0.03 -20.08
N MET A 130 -21.94 -0.69 -19.14
CA MET A 130 -23.39 -0.69 -18.93
C MET A 130 -23.91 0.69 -18.55
N VAL A 131 -23.21 1.44 -17.70
CA VAL A 131 -23.60 2.81 -17.34
C VAL A 131 -23.58 3.72 -18.56
N TYR A 132 -22.54 3.62 -19.40
CA TYR A 132 -22.49 4.35 -20.68
C TYR A 132 -23.66 3.99 -21.59
N PHE A 133 -23.99 2.69 -21.71
CA PHE A 133 -25.10 2.24 -22.56
C PHE A 133 -26.45 2.73 -22.03
N ILE A 134 -26.68 2.69 -20.72
CA ILE A 134 -27.90 3.21 -20.08
C ILE A 134 -28.01 4.72 -20.32
N PHE A 135 -26.93 5.47 -20.14
CA PHE A 135 -26.90 6.91 -20.41
C PHE A 135 -27.22 7.21 -21.88
N PHE A 136 -26.65 6.44 -22.81
CA PHE A 136 -26.97 6.55 -24.23
C PHE A 136 -28.43 6.23 -24.52
N ALA A 137 -29.01 5.17 -23.94
CA ALA A 137 -30.42 4.82 -24.14
C ALA A 137 -31.40 5.85 -23.53
N LEU A 138 -31.04 6.47 -22.41
CA LEU A 138 -31.84 7.52 -21.78
C LEU A 138 -31.78 8.84 -22.55
N THR A 139 -30.62 9.19 -23.11
CA THR A 139 -30.47 10.34 -24.02
C THR A 139 -31.09 10.06 -25.39
N SER A 140 -31.04 8.82 -25.88
CA SER A 140 -31.66 8.40 -27.15
C SER A 140 -33.19 8.37 -27.07
N ARG A 141 -33.78 7.99 -25.93
CA ARG A 141 -35.23 8.10 -25.72
C ARG A 141 -35.70 9.55 -25.76
N ASN A 142 -34.89 10.49 -25.26
CA ASN A 142 -35.17 11.92 -25.36
C ASN A 142 -34.98 12.44 -26.80
N THR A 143 -34.00 11.93 -27.56
CA THR A 143 -33.85 12.31 -28.97
C THR A 143 -34.83 11.64 -29.92
N THR A 144 -35.35 10.43 -29.65
CA THR A 144 -36.45 9.83 -30.43
C THR A 144 -37.74 10.62 -30.29
N HIS A 145 -37.99 11.23 -29.13
CA HIS A 145 -39.13 12.15 -28.96
C HIS A 145 -38.90 13.48 -29.70
N ILE A 146 -37.67 14.00 -29.72
CA ILE A 146 -37.29 15.22 -30.45
C ILE A 146 -37.33 15.00 -31.99
N TYR A 147 -36.81 13.88 -32.49
CA TYR A 147 -36.83 13.53 -33.92
C TYR A 147 -38.26 13.23 -34.42
N CYS A 148 -39.13 12.63 -33.58
CA CYS A 148 -40.53 12.41 -33.93
C CYS A 148 -41.35 13.72 -33.94
N THR A 149 -40.94 14.77 -33.21
CA THR A 149 -41.54 16.11 -33.34
C THR A 149 -41.02 16.89 -34.55
N TYR A 150 -39.87 16.53 -35.10
CA TYR A 150 -39.29 17.19 -36.28
C TYR A 150 -39.85 16.64 -37.61
N SER A 151 -40.29 15.38 -37.66
CA SER A 151 -40.75 14.73 -38.90
C SER A 151 -42.20 15.02 -39.30
N ARG A 152 -42.95 15.84 -38.54
CA ARG A 152 -44.33 16.24 -38.87
C ARG A 152 -44.44 17.55 -39.66
N GLY A 153 -43.31 18.08 -40.12
CA GLY A 153 -43.27 19.24 -41.00
C GLY A 153 -42.15 19.15 -42.02
N LYS A 154 -42.55 19.05 -43.29
CA LYS A 154 -41.77 19.33 -44.51
C LYS A 154 -41.08 18.12 -45.18
N THR A 155 -41.72 17.76 -46.28
CA THR A 155 -41.18 17.17 -47.50
C THR A 155 -39.78 17.66 -47.86
N GLY A 156 -38.90 16.70 -48.17
CA GLY A 156 -37.69 16.91 -48.97
C GLY A 156 -36.51 17.49 -48.20
N PHE A 157 -35.56 16.64 -47.82
CA PHE A 157 -34.18 16.67 -48.32
C PHE A 157 -33.39 15.58 -47.62
N MET A 158 -32.74 14.74 -48.44
CA MET A 158 -31.72 13.82 -48.01
C MET A 158 -30.48 14.60 -47.54
N HIS A 159 -29.71 13.94 -46.67
CA HIS A 159 -28.33 14.24 -46.29
C HIS A 159 -28.06 15.31 -45.21
N THR A 160 -27.12 14.90 -44.33
CA THR A 160 -26.25 15.72 -43.46
C THR A 160 -26.88 16.40 -42.23
N ALA A 161 -26.73 15.76 -41.07
CA ALA A 161 -26.54 16.46 -39.80
C ALA A 161 -25.68 15.58 -38.89
N LEU A 162 -24.36 15.69 -39.01
CA LEU A 162 -23.48 16.58 -38.25
C LEU A 162 -22.89 15.85 -37.04
N LEU A 163 -21.75 15.20 -37.33
CA LEU A 163 -20.61 15.13 -36.41
C LEU A 163 -20.44 16.51 -35.74
N LEU A 164 -20.43 16.55 -34.41
CA LEU A 164 -19.59 17.40 -33.54
C LEU A 164 -20.32 17.68 -32.22
N THR A 165 -19.80 17.08 -31.14
CA THR A 165 -19.41 17.84 -29.94
C THR A 165 -18.43 17.00 -29.11
N LEU A 166 -17.19 16.92 -29.61
CA LEU A 166 -15.98 16.81 -28.80
C LEU A 166 -14.92 17.73 -29.41
N ALA A 167 -14.88 18.97 -28.93
CA ALA A 167 -13.73 19.88 -28.85
C ALA A 167 -14.13 21.06 -27.95
#